data_AF-A0AAV0WPR7-F1
#
_entry.id   AF-A0AAV0WPR7-F1
#
_cell.length_a   1.000
_cell.length_b   1.000
_cell.length_c   1.000
_cell.angle_alpha   90.00
_cell.angle_beta   90.00
_cell.angle_gamma   90.00
#
_symmetry.space_group_name_H-M   'P 1'
#
loop_
_entity.id
_entity.type
_entity.pdbx_description
1 polymer ?
#
loop_
_entity_poly.entity_id
_entity_poly.type
_entity_poly.pdbx_seq_one_letter_code
_entity_poly.pdbx_strand_id
1 'polypeptide(L)'
;MVNEIRPRHDKYVIDEEALKVNKLVLRLPPYHCELNPIELAWSVVKNQVKQNNTSFKLNDVRILLNEGVKKVTSEMWANFVSHTIKEEDKLYDIDIISDRMMNDEDHIMTITGDTSSDFSDE
;
A
#
# COMPACT_ATOMS: atom_id res chain seq x y z
N MET A 1 19.55 -5.75 -7.32
CA MET A 1 18.89 -4.54 -7.87
C MET A 1 17.97 -3.83 -6.87
N VAL A 2 17.26 -4.50 -5.95
CA VAL A 2 16.37 -3.82 -4.97
C VAL A 2 17.10 -2.95 -3.93
N ASN A 3 18.38 -3.24 -3.63
CA ASN A 3 19.15 -2.50 -2.62
C ASN A 3 19.71 -1.14 -3.09
N GLU A 4 19.71 -0.86 -4.39
CA GLU A 4 20.38 0.32 -4.96
C GLU A 4 19.46 1.53 -5.15
N ILE A 5 18.13 1.34 -5.06
CA ILE A 5 17.13 2.41 -5.21
C ILE A 5 16.63 2.91 -3.86
N ARG A 6 17.13 2.39 -2.73
CA ARG A 6 16.76 2.94 -1.41
C ARG A 6 17.34 4.35 -1.30
N PRO A 7 16.53 5.41 -1.28
CA PRO A 7 17.07 6.72 -1.00
C PRO A 7 17.65 6.63 0.42
N ARG A 8 18.93 6.98 0.56
CA ARG A 8 19.55 7.21 1.87
C ARG A 8 18.88 8.45 2.47
N HIS A 9 17.67 8.29 3.00
CA HIS A 9 16.98 9.36 3.68
C HIS A 9 17.58 9.57 5.07
N ASP A 10 17.57 10.84 5.48
CA ASP A 10 17.77 11.29 6.85
C ASP A 10 16.92 10.42 7.79
N LYS A 11 17.54 9.93 8.87
CA LYS A 11 16.86 9.11 9.88
C LYS A 11 15.64 9.86 10.40
N TYR A 12 14.45 9.27 10.26
CA TYR A 12 13.26 9.87 10.86
C TYR A 12 13.30 9.63 12.37
N VAL A 13 12.87 10.64 13.14
CA VAL A 13 12.74 10.54 14.60
C VAL A 13 11.96 9.28 15.00
N ILE A 14 10.90 8.93 14.26
CA ILE A 14 10.09 7.75 14.54
C ILE A 14 10.86 6.43 14.38
N ASP A 15 11.81 6.35 13.44
CA ASP A 15 12.64 5.16 13.25
C ASP A 15 13.57 4.97 14.46
N GLU A 16 14.14 6.07 14.97
CA GLU A 16 15.01 6.03 16.15
C GLU A 16 14.23 5.66 17.41
N GLU A 17 13.05 6.24 17.63
CA GLU A 17 12.20 5.90 18.77
C GLU A 17 11.70 4.46 18.73
N ALA A 18 11.32 3.95 17.56
CA ALA A 18 10.93 2.55 17.40
C ALA A 18 12.10 1.60 17.65
N LEU A 19 13.31 1.97 17.20
CA LEU A 19 14.51 1.17 17.40
C LEU A 19 14.92 1.06 18.87
N LYS A 20 14.71 2.11 19.69
CA LYS A 20 14.93 2.06 21.15
C LYS A 20 14.14 0.94 21.84
N VAL A 21 13.00 0.55 21.27
CA VAL A 21 12.15 -0.55 21.75
C VAL A 21 12.25 -1.81 20.86
N ASN A 22 13.33 -1.93 20.08
CA ASN A 22 13.61 -3.05 19.16
C ASN A 22 12.48 -3.33 18.16
N LYS A 23 11.86 -2.27 17.62
CA LYS A 23 10.84 -2.36 16.57
C LYS A 23 11.32 -1.70 15.29
N LEU A 24 10.99 -2.33 14.17
CA LEU A 24 11.20 -1.76 12.84
C LEU A 24 9.92 -1.09 12.35
N VAL A 25 10.05 0.10 11.76
CA VAL A 25 8.93 0.80 11.11
C VAL A 25 8.77 0.27 9.70
N LEU A 26 7.61 -0.30 9.40
CA LEU A 26 7.20 -0.66 8.05
C LEU A 26 6.50 0.54 7.41
N ARG A 27 6.96 0.97 6.23
CA ARG A 27 6.33 2.04 5.45
C ARG A 27 5.47 1.41 4.36
N LEU A 28 4.21 1.80 4.31
CA LEU A 28 3.26 1.30 3.32
C LEU A 28 3.21 2.26 2.13
N PRO A 29 3.01 1.76 0.90
CA PRO A 29 2.87 2.60 -0.27
C PRO A 29 1.59 3.46 -0.19
N PRO A 30 1.63 4.71 -0.67
CA PRO A 30 0.47 5.58 -0.68
C PRO A 30 -0.61 5.03 -1.64
N TYR A 31 -1.88 5.23 -1.30
CA TYR A 31 -3.05 4.81 -2.11
C TYR A 31 -3.29 3.30 -2.29
N HIS A 32 -2.52 2.45 -1.61
CA HIS A 32 -2.67 0.98 -1.66
C HIS A 32 -3.15 0.44 -0.30
N CYS A 33 -4.44 0.64 0.00
CA CYS A 33 -5.01 0.22 1.28
C CYS A 33 -5.11 -1.30 1.43
N GLU A 34 -5.13 -2.04 0.32
CA GLU A 34 -5.03 -3.50 0.24
C GLU A 34 -3.72 -4.03 0.87
N LEU A 35 -2.66 -3.22 0.85
CA LEU A 35 -1.37 -3.52 1.46
C LEU A 35 -1.29 -3.14 2.96
N ASN A 36 -2.42 -2.73 3.56
CA ASN A 36 -2.48 -2.35 4.96
C ASN A 36 -3.45 -3.25 5.76
N PRO A 37 -2.95 -4.25 6.53
CA PRO A 37 -3.82 -5.21 7.21
C PRO A 37 -4.70 -4.57 8.30
N ILE A 38 -4.34 -3.37 8.80
CA ILE A 38 -5.18 -2.65 9.76
C ILE A 38 -6.52 -2.22 9.16
N GLU A 39 -6.62 -2.05 7.84
CA GLU A 39 -7.88 -1.66 7.18
C GLU A 39 -8.93 -2.77 7.30
N LEU A 40 -8.50 -4.03 7.23
CA LEU A 40 -9.35 -5.19 7.46
C LEU A 40 -9.82 -5.26 8.91
N ALA A 41 -8.92 -5.05 9.87
CA ALA A 41 -9.30 -4.95 11.28
C ALA A 41 -10.27 -3.79 11.52
N TRP A 42 -10.01 -2.64 10.89
CA TRP A 42 -10.84 -1.45 11.01
C TRP A 42 -12.22 -1.64 10.39
N SER A 43 -12.35 -2.46 9.34
CA SER A 43 -13.67 -2.85 8.79
C SER A 43 -14.54 -3.55 9.84
N VAL A 44 -13.95 -4.42 10.67
CA VAL A 44 -14.66 -5.12 11.76
C VAL A 44 -15.12 -4.13 12.81
N VAL A 45 -14.24 -3.23 13.24
CA VAL A 45 -14.54 -2.20 14.25
C VAL A 45 -15.64 -1.26 13.74
N LYS A 46 -15.51 -0.75 12.51
CA LYS A 46 -16.52 0.12 11.89
C LYS A 46 -17.87 -0.56 11.78
N ASN A 47 -17.90 -1.84 11.41
CA ASN A 47 -19.13 -2.61 11.32
C ASN A 47 -19.78 -2.79 12.69
N GLN A 48 -19.00 -3.05 13.75
CA GLN A 48 -19.52 -3.11 15.12
C GLN A 48 -20.19 -1.80 15.54
N VAL A 49 -19.54 -0.65 15.30
CA VAL A 49 -20.14 0.65 15.61
C VAL A 49 -21.38 0.90 14.76
N LYS A 50 -21.31 0.66 13.45
CA LYS A 50 -22.43 0.90 12.52
C LYS A 50 -23.68 0.10 12.86
N GLN A 51 -23.52 -1.15 13.31
CA GLN A 51 -24.65 -2.04 13.63
C GLN A 51 -25.30 -1.71 14.99
N ASN A 52 -24.55 -1.17 15.94
CA ASN A 52 -24.99 -1.05 17.33
C ASN A 52 -25.15 0.41 17.80
N ASN A 53 -24.73 1.39 16.99
CA ASN A 53 -24.87 2.80 17.34
C ASN A 53 -26.31 3.28 17.12
N THR A 54 -27.07 3.31 18.20
CA THR A 54 -28.48 3.77 18.23
C THR A 54 -28.63 5.19 18.79
N SER A 55 -27.70 5.63 19.64
CA SER A 55 -27.79 6.92 20.33
C SER A 55 -27.09 8.06 19.59
N PHE A 56 -26.13 7.74 18.71
CA PHE A 56 -25.26 8.69 18.01
C PHE A 56 -24.46 9.62 18.93
N LYS A 57 -24.32 9.27 20.22
CA LYS A 57 -23.55 10.03 21.20
C LYS A 57 -22.10 9.56 21.22
N LEU A 58 -21.17 10.50 21.34
CA LEU A 58 -19.73 10.22 21.29
C LEU A 58 -19.27 9.22 22.38
N ASN A 59 -19.85 9.32 23.58
CA ASN A 59 -19.52 8.41 24.69
C ASN A 59 -19.93 6.97 24.37
N ASP A 60 -21.09 6.77 23.76
CA ASP A 60 -21.59 5.44 23.41
C ASP A 60 -20.79 4.88 22.22
N VAL A 61 -20.44 5.72 21.25
CA VAL A 61 -19.54 5.36 20.14
C VAL A 61 -18.17 4.92 20.68
N ARG A 62 -17.63 5.58 21.71
CA ARG A 62 -16.36 5.17 22.34
C ARG A 62 -16.45 3.78 22.96
N ILE A 63 -17.57 3.44 23.59
CA ILE A 63 -17.79 2.10 24.15
C ILE A 63 -17.81 1.06 23.02
N LEU A 64 -18.61 1.31 21.99
CA LEU A 64 -18.72 0.42 20.81
C LEU A 64 -17.39 0.26 20.06
N LEU A 65 -16.55 1.31 20.03
CA LEU A 65 -15.22 1.25 19.44
C LEU A 65 -14.33 0.27 20.20
N ASN A 66 -14.30 0.36 21.53
CA ASN A 66 -13.51 -0.54 22.38
C ASN A 66 -14.00 -2.00 22.26
N GLU A 67 -15.32 -2.21 22.16
CA GLU A 67 -15.88 -3.53 21.91
C GLU A 67 -15.48 -4.06 20.53
N GLY A 68 -15.53 -3.21 19.50
CA GLY A 68 -15.09 -3.56 18.15
C GLY A 68 -13.61 -3.96 18.11
N VAL A 69 -12.75 -3.23 18.82
CA VAL A 69 -11.32 -3.58 18.93
C VAL A 69 -11.13 -4.93 19.62
N LYS A 70 -11.85 -5.18 20.73
CA LYS A 70 -11.80 -6.48 21.44
C LYS A 70 -12.32 -7.65 20.60
N LYS A 71 -13.20 -7.39 19.64
CA LYS A 71 -13.74 -8.40 18.71
C LYS A 71 -12.71 -8.89 17.71
N VAL A 72 -11.69 -8.09 17.40
CA VAL A 72 -10.58 -8.51 16.53
C VAL A 72 -9.68 -9.47 17.31
N THR A 73 -9.81 -10.76 17.01
CA THR A 73 -9.01 -11.81 17.66
C THR A 73 -7.61 -11.89 17.04
N SER A 74 -6.70 -12.58 17.74
CA SER A 74 -5.35 -12.87 17.22
C SER A 74 -5.40 -13.71 15.93
N GLU A 75 -6.36 -14.63 15.81
CA GLU A 75 -6.57 -15.43 14.62
C GLU A 75 -7.04 -14.57 13.43
N MET A 76 -8.01 -13.67 13.68
CA MET A 76 -8.45 -12.72 12.66
C MET A 76 -7.29 -11.84 12.19
N TRP A 77 -6.48 -11.34 13.11
CA TRP A 77 -5.30 -10.55 12.78
C TRP A 77 -4.30 -11.32 11.93
N ALA A 78 -3.98 -12.57 12.30
CA ALA A 78 -3.11 -13.42 11.50
C ALA A 78 -3.65 -13.64 10.08
N ASN A 79 -4.97 -13.85 9.95
CA ASN A 79 -5.63 -14.00 8.65
C ASN A 79 -5.58 -12.70 7.82
N PHE A 80 -5.74 -11.53 8.45
CA PHE A 80 -5.63 -10.23 7.78
C PHE A 80 -4.21 -10.00 7.23
N VAL A 81 -3.19 -10.29 8.04
CA VAL A 81 -1.79 -10.21 7.59
C VAL A 81 -1.53 -11.19 6.44
N SER A 82 -2.01 -12.44 6.56
CA SER A 82 -1.86 -13.43 5.48
C SER A 82 -2.56 -13.00 4.19
N HIS A 83 -3.72 -12.35 4.29
CA HIS A 83 -4.41 -11.80 3.12
C HIS A 83 -3.59 -10.68 2.48
N THR A 84 -3.11 -9.72 3.27
CA THR A 84 -2.28 -8.62 2.75
C THR A 84 -1.02 -9.12 2.04
N ILE A 85 -0.33 -10.13 2.58
CA ILE A 85 0.83 -10.73 1.90
C ILE A 85 0.43 -11.33 0.55
N LYS A 86 -0.73 -11.99 0.46
CA LYS A 86 -1.22 -12.52 -0.83
C LYS A 86 -1.55 -11.43 -1.84
N GLU A 87 -2.04 -10.27 -1.39
CA GLU A 87 -2.26 -9.13 -2.29
C GLU A 87 -0.93 -8.51 -2.75
N GLU A 88 0.08 -8.47 -1.87
CA GLU A 88 1.45 -8.07 -2.22
C GLU A 88 2.05 -9.00 -3.29
N ASP A 89 1.96 -10.32 -3.09
CA ASP A 89 2.45 -11.32 -4.05
C ASP A 89 1.82 -11.13 -5.44
N LYS A 90 0.50 -10.88 -5.51
CA LYS A 90 -0.19 -10.62 -6.79
C LYS A 90 0.31 -9.37 -7.49
N LEU A 91 0.55 -8.28 -6.75
CA LEU A 91 1.07 -7.04 -7.33
C LEU A 91 2.48 -7.27 -7.88
N TYR A 92 3.29 -8.06 -7.19
CA TYR A 92 4.62 -8.43 -7.64
C TYR A 92 4.59 -9.29 -8.91
N ASP A 93 3.67 -10.26 -8.99
CA ASP A 93 3.48 -11.06 -10.21
C ASP A 93 3.04 -10.21 -11.41
N ILE A 94 2.16 -9.23 -11.19
CA ILE A 94 1.72 -8.29 -12.23
C ILE A 94 2.91 -7.47 -12.74
N ASP A 95 3.75 -6.95 -11.85
CA ASP A 95 4.94 -6.17 -12.20
C ASP A 95 5.88 -6.97 -13.12
N ILE A 96 6.18 -8.22 -12.73
CA ILE A 96 7.01 -9.14 -13.54
C ILE A 96 6.40 -9.38 -14.94
N ILE A 97 5.09 -9.59 -15.02
CA ILE A 97 4.40 -9.83 -16.29
C ILE A 97 4.43 -8.58 -17.17
N SER A 98 4.17 -7.41 -16.59
CA SER A 98 4.22 -6.12 -17.30
C SER A 98 5.61 -5.84 -17.86
N ASP A 99 6.66 -6.02 -17.07
CA ASP A 99 8.05 -5.89 -17.52
C ASP A 99 8.36 -6.83 -18.67
N ARG A 100 7.90 -8.08 -18.60
CA ARG A 100 8.11 -9.04 -19.67
C ARG A 100 7.39 -8.62 -20.96
N MET A 101 6.14 -8.20 -20.87
CA MET A 101 5.37 -7.76 -22.04
C MET A 101 6.02 -6.55 -22.73
N MET A 102 6.54 -5.59 -21.94
CA MET A 102 7.23 -4.42 -22.49
C MET A 102 8.56 -4.77 -23.17
N ASN A 103 9.26 -5.80 -22.70
CA ASN A 103 10.53 -6.23 -23.28
C ASN A 103 10.37 -7.16 -24.49
N ASP A 104 9.26 -7.90 -24.57
CA ASP A 104 8.95 -8.81 -25.69
C ASP A 104 8.35 -8.05 -26.91
N GLU A 105 7.90 -6.80 -26.73
CA GLU A 105 7.52 -5.90 -27.84
C GLU A 105 8.76 -5.19 -28.41
N ASP A 106 9.39 -5.79 -29.43
CA ASP A 106 10.31 -5.09 -30.34
C ASP A 106 9.60 -3.85 -30.90
N HIS A 107 9.80 -2.70 -30.25
CA HIS A 107 9.33 -1.41 -30.70
C HIS A 107 10.11 -1.03 -31.97
N ILE A 108 9.69 -1.55 -33.13
CA ILE A 108 10.09 -0.99 -34.41
C ILE A 108 9.44 0.39 -34.51
N MET A 109 10.12 1.41 -33.98
CA MET A 109 9.87 2.81 -34.34
C MET A 109 10.15 2.95 -35.83
N THR A 110 9.13 2.73 -36.66
CA THR A 110 9.22 3.07 -38.08
C THR A 110 9.12 4.58 -38.18
N ILE A 111 10.27 5.26 -38.30
CA ILE A 111 10.31 6.67 -38.67
C ILE A 111 9.90 6.75 -40.15
N THR A 112 8.59 6.73 -40.43
CA THR A 112 8.03 7.09 -41.74
C THR A 112 7.69 8.57 -41.76
N GLY A 113 8.75 9.39 -41.71
CA GLY A 113 8.64 10.83 -41.86
C GLY A 113 9.95 11.38 -42.37
N ASP A 114 10.03 11.57 -43.69
CA ASP A 114 11.01 12.45 -44.31
C ASP A 114 10.96 13.79 -43.58
N THR A 115 11.91 14.02 -42.68
CA THR A 115 12.12 15.33 -42.09
C THR A 115 13.00 16.08 -43.09
N SER A 116 12.40 16.64 -44.14
CA SER A 116 13.09 17.65 -44.94
C SER A 116 13.15 18.92 -44.09
N SER A 117 14.29 19.13 -43.44
CA SER A 117 14.61 20.39 -42.78
C SER A 117 14.87 21.46 -43.85
N ASP A 118 13.83 22.21 -44.24
CA ASP A 118 14.04 23.48 -44.94
C ASP A 118 14.51 24.52 -43.92
N PHE A 119 15.83 24.65 -43.81
CA PHE A 119 16.46 25.86 -43.31
C PHE A 119 16.42 26.89 -44.44
N SER A 120 15.48 27.82 -44.36
CA SER A 120 15.48 29.01 -45.20
C SER A 120 16.12 30.16 -44.41
N ASP A 121 17.39 30.42 -44.69
CA ASP A 121 18.05 31.69 -44.38
C ASP A 121 17.69 32.71 -45.47
N GLU A 122 16.86 33.70 -45.14
CA GLU A 122 16.93 35.13 -45.53
C GLU A 122 15.74 35.93 -44.98
#